data_AF-H5SBV9-F1
#
_entry.id   AF-H5SBV9-F1
#
_cell.length_a   1.000
_cell.length_b   1.000
_cell.length_c   1.000
_cell.angle_alpha   90.00
_cell.angle_beta   90.00
_cell.angle_gamma   90.00
#
_symmetry.space_group_name_H-M   'P 1'
#
loop_
_entity.id
_entity.type
_entity.pdbx_description
1 polymer ?
#
loop_
_entity_poly.entity_id
_entity_poly.type
_entity_poly.pdbx_seq_one_letter_code
_entity_poly.pdbx_strand_id
1 'polypeptide(L)'
;MMELLKRLARYYPAEILLSVVMLYVALLYTFEPSQLVSAIARKTALASAGLIFYYISRYLKIGVVDWDREWRQRYAIALLIYTAVVFSLG
;
A
#
# COMPACT_ATOMS: atom_id res chain seq x y z
N MET A 1 -3.47 -15.18 -11.83
CA MET A 1 -3.18 -15.35 -10.39
C MET A 1 -1.94 -16.18 -10.12
N MET A 2 -1.84 -17.39 -10.69
CA MET A 2 -0.74 -18.33 -10.40
C MET A 2 0.65 -17.84 -10.86
N GLU A 3 0.74 -17.09 -11.96
CA GLU A 3 2.01 -16.47 -12.41
C GLU A 3 2.48 -15.34 -11.50
N LEU A 4 1.56 -14.55 -10.94
CA LEU A 4 1.88 -13.48 -10.00
C LEU A 4 2.45 -14.05 -8.70
N LEU A 5 1.83 -15.12 -8.18
CA LEU A 5 2.35 -15.84 -7.01
C LEU A 5 3.74 -16.44 -7.27
N LYS A 6 3.97 -17.02 -8.45
CA LYS A 6 5.30 -17.52 -8.84
C LYS A 6 6.34 -16.41 -8.93
N ARG A 7 5.97 -15.24 -9.48
CA ARG A 7 6.86 -14.06 -9.52
C ARG A 7 7.17 -13.54 -8.13
N LEU A 8 6.16 -13.45 -7.26
CA LEU A 8 6.32 -12.97 -5.89
C LEU A 8 7.28 -13.89 -5.11
N ALA A 9 7.05 -15.19 -5.17
CA ALA A 9 7.89 -16.18 -4.48
C ALA A 9 9.33 -16.26 -5.03
N ARG A 10 9.53 -15.98 -6.32
CA ARG A 10 10.86 -16.10 -6.96
C ARG A 10 11.72 -14.85 -6.83
N TYR A 11 11.13 -13.66 -6.91
CA TYR A 11 11.89 -12.42 -6.98
C TYR A 11 11.83 -11.57 -5.70
N TYR A 12 10.88 -11.84 -4.80
CA TYR A 12 10.68 -11.04 -3.59
C TYR A 12 10.78 -11.82 -2.26
N PRO A 13 11.60 -12.89 -2.14
CA PRO A 13 11.66 -13.67 -0.90
C PRO A 13 12.21 -12.85 0.28
N ALA A 14 13.11 -11.91 0.01
CA ALA A 14 13.67 -11.02 1.03
C ALA A 14 12.61 -10.04 1.55
N GLU A 15 11.81 -9.45 0.66
CA GLU A 15 10.73 -8.54 1.03
C GLU A 15 9.59 -9.27 1.75
N ILE A 16 9.27 -10.49 1.35
CA ILE A 16 8.31 -11.35 2.06
C ILE A 16 8.82 -11.65 3.47
N LEU A 17 10.09 -12.06 3.61
CA LEU A 17 10.70 -12.35 4.91
C LEU A 17 10.75 -11.11 5.80
N LEU A 18 11.17 -9.97 5.25
CA LEU A 18 11.22 -8.70 5.97
C LEU A 18 9.84 -8.24 6.41
N SER A 19 8.81 -8.44 5.58
CA SER A 19 7.41 -8.13 5.92
C SER A 19 6.92 -9.00 7.07
N VAL A 20 7.23 -10.29 7.05
CA VAL A 20 6.87 -11.23 8.14
C VAL A 20 7.59 -10.88 9.43
N VAL A 21 8.89 -10.56 9.36
CA VAL A 21 9.68 -10.18 10.54
C VAL A 21 9.20 -8.84 11.11
N MET A 22 8.94 -7.84 10.28
CA MET A 22 8.40 -6.55 10.71
C MET A 22 7.00 -6.68 11.30
N LEU A 23 6.15 -7.54 10.72
CA LEU A 23 4.83 -7.85 11.27
C LEU A 23 4.96 -8.50 12.65
N TYR A 24 5.89 -9.45 12.80
CA TYR A 24 6.12 -10.15 14.06
C TYR A 24 6.68 -9.22 15.15
N VAL A 25 7.64 -8.36 14.79
CA VAL A 25 8.19 -7.32 15.69
C VAL A 25 7.09 -6.32 16.07
N ALA A 26 6.27 -5.88 15.12
CA ALA A 26 5.13 -5.02 15.42
C ALA A 26 4.11 -5.70 16.35
N LEU A 27 3.87 -7.00 16.20
CA LEU A 27 2.98 -7.75 17.11
C LEU A 27 3.58 -7.92 18.51
N LEU A 28 4.91 -8.06 18.62
CA LEU A 28 5.61 -8.23 19.89
C LEU A 28 5.69 -6.94 20.73
N TYR A 29 5.77 -5.77 20.09
CA TYR A 29 6.17 -4.53 20.77
C TYR A 29 5.06 -3.47 20.94
N THR A 30 3.81 -3.72 20.52
CA THR A 30 2.88 -2.60 20.23
C THR A 30 1.47 -2.66 20.86
N PHE A 31 1.32 -3.04 22.13
CA PHE A 31 0.06 -2.90 22.91
C PHE A 31 -1.05 -3.95 22.63
N GLU A 32 -2.10 -3.94 23.47
CA GLU A 32 -3.21 -4.91 23.47
C GLU A 32 -3.77 -5.17 22.04
N PRO A 33 -4.05 -6.44 21.66
CA PRO A 33 -4.43 -6.82 20.29
C PRO A 33 -5.57 -6.00 19.68
N SER A 34 -6.50 -5.50 20.50
CA SER A 34 -7.61 -4.63 20.09
C SER A 34 -7.16 -3.28 19.53
N GLN A 35 -6.07 -2.72 20.06
CA GLN A 35 -5.51 -1.44 19.64
C GLN A 35 -4.78 -1.55 18.30
N LEU A 36 -4.11 -2.68 18.07
CA LEU A 36 -3.39 -2.97 16.83
C LEU A 36 -4.34 -3.15 15.64
N VAL A 37 -5.44 -3.89 15.82
CA VAL A 37 -6.49 -4.02 14.80
C VAL A 37 -7.12 -2.67 14.46
N SER A 38 -7.40 -1.84 15.49
CA SER A 38 -7.93 -0.48 15.27
C SER A 38 -6.96 0.42 14.51
N ALA A 39 -5.66 0.35 14.82
CA ALA A 39 -4.62 1.15 14.15
C ALA A 39 -4.44 0.75 12.68
N ILE A 40 -4.38 -0.55 12.38
CA ILE A 40 -4.30 -1.05 11.00
C ILE A 40 -5.55 -0.67 10.21
N ALA A 41 -6.74 -0.82 10.81
CA ALA A 41 -7.99 -0.44 10.17
C ALA A 41 -8.02 1.04 9.80
N ARG A 42 -7.58 1.94 10.68
CA ARG A 42 -7.50 3.40 10.41
C ARG A 42 -6.50 3.72 9.30
N LYS A 43 -5.28 3.18 9.37
CA LYS A 43 -4.24 3.36 8.34
C LYS A 43 -4.74 2.88 6.96
N THR A 44 -5.33 1.70 6.92
CA THR A 44 -5.86 1.10 5.69
C THR A 44 -7.04 1.89 5.15
N ALA A 45 -7.98 2.29 6.01
CA ALA A 45 -9.13 3.11 5.63
C ALA A 45 -8.70 4.49 5.08
N LEU A 46 -7.75 5.17 5.75
CA LEU A 46 -7.24 6.47 5.32
C LEU A 46 -6.52 6.38 3.96
N ALA A 47 -5.65 5.37 3.80
CA ALA A 47 -4.94 5.13 2.55
C ALA A 47 -5.93 4.87 1.39
N SER A 48 -6.89 3.97 1.61
CA SER A 48 -7.89 3.56 0.62
C SER A 48 -8.80 4.72 0.24
N ALA A 49 -9.30 5.46 1.23
CA ALA A 49 -10.18 6.61 1.01
C ALA A 49 -9.49 7.68 0.17
N GLY A 50 -8.25 8.07 0.50
CA GLY A 50 -7.54 9.08 -0.28
C GLY A 50 -7.22 8.64 -1.72
N LEU A 51 -6.92 7.36 -1.95
CA LEU A 51 -6.74 6.82 -3.30
C LEU A 51 -8.04 6.84 -4.11
N ILE A 52 -9.15 6.43 -3.51
CA ILE A 52 -10.47 6.44 -4.15
C ILE A 52 -10.88 7.89 -4.47
N PHE A 53 -10.77 8.81 -3.51
CA PHE A 53 -11.08 10.23 -3.72
C PHE A 53 -10.20 10.86 -4.79
N TYR A 54 -8.90 10.58 -4.78
CA TYR A 54 -8.00 11.03 -5.83
C TYR A 54 -8.44 10.52 -7.21
N TYR A 55 -8.71 9.21 -7.33
CA TYR A 55 -9.10 8.62 -8.59
C TYR A 55 -10.42 9.20 -9.12
N ILE A 56 -11.45 9.29 -8.26
CA ILE A 56 -12.76 9.84 -8.63
C ILE A 56 -12.62 11.31 -9.04
N SER A 57 -11.97 12.13 -8.22
CA SER A 57 -11.81 13.56 -8.50
C SER A 57 -11.02 13.82 -9.78
N ARG A 58 -9.99 13.01 -10.04
CA ARG A 58 -9.25 13.05 -11.30
C ARG A 58 -10.15 12.64 -12.47
N TYR A 59 -10.83 11.50 -12.37
CA TYR A 59 -11.70 10.98 -13.43
C TYR A 59 -12.76 12.00 -13.83
N LEU A 60 -13.37 12.68 -12.85
CA LEU A 60 -14.34 13.75 -13.11
C LEU A 60 -13.76 14.96 -13.85
N LYS A 61 -12.47 15.28 -13.63
CA LYS A 61 -11.81 16.45 -14.23
C LYS A 61 -11.26 16.20 -15.62
N ILE A 62 -10.60 15.05 -15.81
CA ILE A 62 -9.81 14.76 -17.02
C ILE A 62 -10.15 13.42 -17.68
N GLY A 63 -11.14 12.69 -17.17
CA GLY A 63 -11.60 11.42 -17.73
C GLY A 63 -10.61 10.26 -17.53
N VAL A 64 -10.72 9.25 -18.40
CA VAL A 64 -9.79 8.11 -18.44
C VAL A 64 -8.50 8.56 -19.11
N VAL A 65 -7.39 8.50 -18.38
CA VAL A 65 -6.07 8.72 -18.95
C VAL A 65 -5.45 7.37 -19.26
N ASP A 66 -5.09 7.15 -20.53
CA ASP A 66 -4.25 6.02 -20.90
C ASP A 66 -2.79 6.37 -20.60
N TRP A 67 -2.23 5.72 -19.59
CA TRP A 67 -0.89 6.00 -19.11
C TRP A 67 0.14 5.25 -19.94
N ASP A 68 0.94 6.02 -20.68
CA ASP A 68 2.16 5.50 -21.29
C ASP A 68 3.11 4.95 -20.21
N ARG A 69 4.00 4.03 -20.60
CA ARG A 69 4.80 3.19 -19.71
C ARG A 69 5.62 4.00 -18.72
N GLU A 70 6.16 5.13 -19.14
CA GLU A 70 6.99 6.01 -18.32
C GLU A 70 6.17 6.72 -17.22
N TRP A 71 5.00 7.26 -17.58
CA TRP A 71 4.12 7.92 -16.62
C TRP A 71 3.49 6.93 -15.63
N ARG A 72 3.23 5.70 -16.07
CA ARG A 72 2.74 4.63 -15.19
C ARG A 72 3.74 4.33 -14.06
N GLN A 73 5.04 4.35 -14.36
CA GLN A 73 6.09 4.14 -13.37
C GLN A 73 6.20 5.31 -12.37
N ARG A 74 6.19 6.56 -12.86
CA ARG A 74 6.22 7.76 -12.00
C ARG A 74 4.99 7.81 -11.08
N TYR A 75 3.83 7.48 -11.62
CA TYR A 75 2.58 7.42 -10.85
C TYR A 75 2.63 6.32 -9.78
N ALA A 76 3.18 5.14 -10.08
CA ALA A 76 3.37 4.09 -9.09
C ALA A 76 4.29 4.53 -7.94
N ILE A 77 5.38 5.24 -8.24
CA ILE A 77 6.29 5.80 -7.22
C ILE A 77 5.56 6.80 -6.32
N ALA A 78 4.78 7.71 -6.90
CA ALA A 78 3.99 8.67 -6.14
C ALA A 78 2.97 7.98 -5.20
N LEU A 79 2.36 6.88 -5.66
CA LEU A 79 1.42 6.08 -4.89
C LEU A 79 2.10 5.34 -3.72
N LEU A 80 3.32 4.84 -3.94
CA LEU A 80 4.14 4.22 -2.90
C LEU A 80 4.53 5.25 -1.83
N ILE A 81 4.95 6.45 -2.23
CA ILE A 81 5.29 7.53 -1.30
C ILE A 81 4.06 7.95 -0.49
N TYR A 82 2.90 8.15 -1.13
CA TYR A 82 1.65 8.47 -0.45
C TYR A 82 1.29 7.40 0.59
N THR A 83 1.38 6.12 0.21
CA THR A 83 1.07 5.01 1.11
C THR A 83 2.06 4.96 2.28
N ALA A 84 3.36 5.13 2.01
CA ALA A 84 4.38 5.18 3.06
C ALA A 84 4.15 6.33 4.05
N VAL A 85 3.76 7.51 3.58
CA VAL A 85 3.44 8.66 4.43
C VAL A 85 2.21 8.36 5.31
N VAL A 86 1.12 7.84 4.73
CA VAL A 86 -0.08 7.47 5.49
C VAL A 86 0.23 6.44 6.57
N PHE A 87 1.01 5.41 6.25
CA PHE A 87 1.38 4.37 7.21
C PHE A 87 2.42 4.83 8.25
N SER A 88 3.22 5.86 7.95
CA SER A 88 4.19 6.41 8.88
C SER A 88 3.58 7.44 9.85
N LEU A 89 2.59 8.22 9.39
CA LEU A 89 2.05 9.36 10.14
C LEU A 89 0.65 9.14 10.75
N GLY A 90 -0.15 8.21 10.23
CA GLY A 90 -1.51 7.94 10.72
C GLY A 90 -1.60 6.68 11.54
#